data_AF-A0A2A5T4E9-F1
#
_entry.id   AF-A0A2A5T4E9-F1
#
_cell.length_a   1.000
_cell.length_b   1.000
_cell.length_c   1.000
_cell.angle_alpha   90.00
_cell.angle_beta   90.00
_cell.angle_gamma   90.00
#
_symmetry.space_group_name_H-M   'P 1'
#
loop_
_entity.id
_entity.type
_entity.pdbx_description
1 polymer ?
#
loop_
_entity_poly.entity_id
_entity_poly.type
_entity_poly.pdbx_seq_one_letter_code
_entity_poly.pdbx_strand_id
1 'polypeptide(L)'
;METFTLDIDNAPNVRFTGERVANAASFDNQSIGSSYNGQTGRWTELSLYKTKGGKFICHQVGRTRRQDERDRFSGKVSETLEEVKEFFGHRWLSKELYAEASIDDVVEVE
;
A
#
# COMPACT_ATOMS: atom_id res chain seq x y z
N MET A 1 13.76 -5.11 -12.87
CA MET A 1 12.31 -5.13 -13.18
C MET A 1 11.85 -6.57 -13.27
N GLU A 2 10.68 -6.84 -12.70
CA GLU A 2 10.08 -8.18 -12.59
C GLU A 2 8.62 -8.12 -13.04
N THR A 3 8.02 -9.29 -13.32
CA THR A 3 6.59 -9.38 -13.64
C THR A 3 5.82 -9.73 -12.37
N PHE A 4 4.90 -8.86 -11.98
CA PHE A 4 4.02 -9.01 -10.83
C PHE A 4 2.62 -9.40 -11.31
N THR A 5 1.94 -10.23 -10.53
CA THR A 5 0.48 -10.44 -10.62
C THR A 5 -0.10 -10.15 -9.24
N LEU A 6 -0.98 -9.17 -9.16
CA LEU A 6 -1.61 -8.73 -7.91
C LEU A 6 -3.08 -9.12 -7.91
N ASP A 7 -3.49 -9.78 -6.83
CA ASP A 7 -4.90 -10.08 -6.59
C ASP A 7 -5.66 -8.81 -6.19
N ILE A 8 -6.90 -8.69 -6.66
CA ILE A 8 -7.82 -7.60 -6.30
C ILE A 8 -9.22 -8.19 -6.10
N ASP A 9 -9.81 -7.97 -4.94
CA ASP A 9 -11.14 -8.49 -4.65
C ASP A 9 -12.20 -7.76 -5.49
N ASN A 10 -13.17 -8.52 -6.01
CA ASN A 10 -14.29 -8.01 -6.81
C ASN A 10 -13.88 -7.25 -8.09
N ALA A 11 -12.65 -7.47 -8.58
CA ALA A 11 -12.14 -6.92 -9.83
C ALA A 11 -11.16 -7.91 -10.50
N PRO A 12 -10.80 -7.72 -11.79
CA PRO A 12 -9.74 -8.50 -12.40
C PRO A 12 -8.39 -8.27 -11.71
N ASN A 13 -7.63 -9.36 -11.55
CA ASN A 13 -6.23 -9.27 -11.14
C ASN A 13 -5.42 -8.41 -12.12
N VAL A 14 -4.41 -7.72 -11.60
CA VAL A 14 -3.55 -6.85 -12.41
C VAL A 14 -2.19 -7.51 -12.60
N ARG A 15 -1.76 -7.68 -13.86
CA ARG A 15 -0.44 -8.18 -14.21
C ARG A 15 0.35 -7.12 -14.96
N PHE A 16 1.59 -6.88 -14.54
CA PHE A 16 2.46 -5.88 -15.14
C PHE A 16 3.94 -6.22 -14.93
N THR A 17 4.80 -5.63 -15.75
CA THR A 17 6.26 -5.64 -15.53
C THR A 17 6.68 -4.29 -14.97
N GLY A 18 7.48 -4.30 -13.89
CA GLY A 18 7.88 -3.08 -13.20
C GLY A 18 8.81 -3.36 -12.02
N GLU A 19 8.73 -2.50 -11.02
CA GLU A 19 9.45 -2.65 -9.74
C GLU A 19 8.59 -2.15 -8.59
N ARG A 20 8.81 -2.68 -7.39
CA ARG A 20 8.23 -2.13 -6.16
C ARG A 20 9.07 -0.93 -5.74
N VAL A 21 8.44 0.23 -5.59
CA VAL A 21 9.11 1.48 -5.22
C VAL A 21 9.01 1.79 -3.73
N ALA A 22 7.99 1.27 -3.05
CA ALA A 22 7.85 1.38 -1.60
C ALA A 22 6.93 0.29 -1.03
N ASN A 23 7.10 -0.01 0.26
CA ASN A 23 6.17 -0.80 1.04
C ASN A 23 6.06 -0.31 2.49
N ALA A 24 4.86 -0.33 3.04
CA ALA A 24 4.65 -0.07 4.46
C ALA A 24 3.76 -1.17 5.04
N ALA A 25 4.08 -1.68 6.23
CA ALA A 25 3.26 -2.68 6.88
C ALA A 25 2.99 -2.30 8.33
N SER A 26 1.73 -2.41 8.74
CA SER A 26 1.33 -2.10 10.12
C SER A 26 1.80 -3.16 11.14
N PHE A 27 2.56 -4.15 10.72
CA PHE A 27 3.19 -5.17 11.56
C PHE A 27 4.70 -4.92 11.74
N ASP A 28 5.34 -4.24 10.79
CA ASP A 28 6.79 -4.07 10.73
C ASP A 28 7.18 -2.62 10.99
N ASN A 29 6.92 -2.18 12.22
CA ASN A 29 7.75 -1.16 12.82
C ASN A 29 7.92 -1.53 14.29
N GLN A 30 9.17 -1.70 14.71
CA GLN A 30 9.51 -1.91 16.10
C GLN A 30 8.82 -0.81 16.93
N SER A 31 8.07 -1.25 17.94
CA SER A 31 7.61 -0.49 19.09
C SER A 31 8.45 0.78 19.38
N ILE A 32 8.08 1.92 18.80
CA ILE A 32 8.40 3.25 19.31
C ILE A 32 7.08 4.02 19.34
N GLY A 33 6.50 4.14 20.54
CA GLY A 33 5.35 5.01 20.78
C GLY A 33 4.06 4.29 21.15
N SER A 34 3.99 3.79 22.40
CA SER A 34 2.83 3.73 23.32
C SER A 34 1.43 3.33 22.85
N SER A 35 1.22 2.86 21.62
CA SER A 35 -0.08 2.42 21.08
C SER A 35 0.02 1.02 20.50
N TYR A 36 0.63 0.11 21.27
CA TYR A 36 0.63 -1.32 20.96
C TYR A 36 -0.76 -1.88 21.23
N ASN A 37 -1.70 -1.66 20.30
CA ASN A 37 -2.96 -2.41 20.27
C ASN A 37 -2.77 -3.54 19.27
N GLY A 38 -2.09 -4.60 19.72
CA GLY A 38 -2.12 -5.89 19.06
C GLY A 38 -3.56 -6.38 18.96
N GLN A 39 -4.31 -5.91 17.95
CA GLN A 39 -5.56 -6.51 17.54
C GLN A 39 -5.22 -7.87 16.94
N THR A 40 -5.08 -8.84 17.84
CA THR A 40 -4.52 -10.18 17.69
C THR A 40 -4.84 -10.76 16.31
N GLY A 41 -3.84 -10.71 15.43
CA GLY A 41 -3.86 -11.38 14.13
C GLY A 41 -4.25 -10.56 12.91
N ARG A 42 -4.54 -9.25 12.96
CA ARG A 42 -4.81 -8.44 11.76
C ARG A 42 -3.74 -7.38 11.53
N TRP A 43 -3.34 -7.17 10.27
CA TRP A 43 -2.44 -6.08 9.88
C TRP A 43 -2.73 -5.62 8.45
N THR A 44 -2.15 -4.49 8.04
CA THR A 44 -2.29 -3.97 6.68
C THR A 44 -0.90 -3.85 6.05
N GLU A 45 -0.78 -4.28 4.80
CA GLU A 45 0.39 -4.10 3.94
C GLU A 45 0.00 -3.15 2.82
N LEU A 46 0.80 -2.12 2.59
CA LEU A 46 0.71 -1.21 1.46
C LEU A 46 1.93 -1.47 0.57
N SER A 47 1.73 -1.47 -0.74
CA SER A 47 2.80 -1.59 -1.72
C SER A 47 2.52 -0.69 -2.90
N LEU A 48 3.52 0.12 -3.25
CA LEU A 48 3.50 0.96 -4.42
C LEU A 48 4.49 0.39 -5.43
N TYR A 49 4.04 0.24 -6.68
CA TYR A 49 4.87 -0.22 -7.78
C TYR A 49 4.91 0.81 -8.89
N LYS A 50 6.00 0.82 -9.65
CA LYS A 50 6.13 1.57 -10.89
C LYS A 50 6.25 0.60 -12.05
N THR A 51 5.34 0.71 -13.00
CA THR A 51 5.36 -0.10 -14.22
C THR A 51 6.48 0.36 -15.15
N LYS A 52 6.91 -0.53 -16.05
CA LYS A 52 7.83 -0.18 -17.15
C LYS A 52 7.31 0.99 -18.01
N GLY A 53 5.98 1.13 -18.11
CA GLY A 53 5.31 2.22 -18.83
C GLY A 53 5.19 3.53 -18.04
N GLY A 54 5.75 3.62 -16.84
CA GLY A 54 5.75 4.83 -16.02
C GLY A 54 4.51 5.04 -15.14
N LYS A 55 3.44 4.26 -15.33
CA LYS A 55 2.26 4.26 -14.45
C LYS A 55 2.59 3.67 -13.08
N PHE A 56 1.81 4.05 -12.07
CA PHE A 56 1.89 3.48 -10.73
C PHE A 56 0.82 2.40 -10.53
N ILE A 57 1.13 1.41 -9.70
CA ILE A 57 0.17 0.40 -9.24
C ILE A 57 0.12 0.48 -7.73
N CYS A 58 -1.03 0.85 -7.19
CA CYS A 58 -1.30 0.85 -5.77
C CYS A 58 -1.86 -0.51 -5.37
N HIS A 59 -1.34 -1.10 -4.29
CA HIS A 59 -1.84 -2.34 -3.74
C HIS A 59 -1.92 -2.25 -2.21
N GLN A 60 -3.05 -2.68 -1.67
CA GLN A 60 -3.30 -2.75 -0.24
C GLN A 60 -3.82 -4.14 0.09
N VAL A 61 -3.19 -4.77 1.07
CA VAL A 61 -3.58 -6.08 1.59
C VAL A 61 -3.93 -5.98 3.06
N GLY A 62 -5.19 -6.20 3.39
CA GLY A 62 -5.63 -6.41 4.76
C GLY A 62 -5.43 -7.87 5.13
N ARG A 63 -4.44 -8.15 5.97
CA ARG A 63 -4.05 -9.49 6.38
C ARG A 63 -4.73 -9.93 7.66
N THR A 64 -4.98 -11.24 7.79
CA THR A 64 -5.55 -11.84 9.00
C THR A 64 -4.97 -13.23 9.30
N ARG A 65 -4.77 -13.54 10.58
CA ARG A 65 -4.37 -14.87 11.10
C ARG A 65 -5.55 -15.65 11.67
N ARG A 66 -6.77 -15.11 11.60
CA ARG A 66 -7.97 -15.73 12.17
C ARG A 66 -8.50 -16.77 11.20
N GLN A 67 -8.86 -17.95 11.72
CA GLN A 67 -9.15 -19.14 10.92
C GLN A 67 -10.34 -18.98 9.97
N ASP A 68 -11.27 -18.06 10.27
CA ASP A 68 -12.48 -17.81 9.48
C ASP A 68 -12.46 -16.49 8.70
N GLU A 69 -11.33 -15.79 8.68
CA GLU A 69 -11.18 -14.54 7.93
C GLU A 69 -10.29 -14.74 6.71
N ARG A 70 -10.63 -14.04 5.63
CA ARG A 70 -9.80 -14.00 4.44
C ARG A 70 -9.04 -12.69 4.39
N ASP A 71 -7.85 -12.75 3.84
CA ASP A 71 -7.14 -11.55 3.41
C ASP A 71 -8.01 -10.77 2.44
N ARG A 72 -7.91 -9.45 2.50
CA ARG A 72 -8.61 -8.53 1.62
C ARG A 72 -7.61 -7.85 0.72
N PHE A 73 -7.88 -7.85 -0.58
CA PHE A 73 -6.99 -7.32 -1.59
C PHE A 73 -7.65 -6.16 -2.31
N SER A 74 -6.97 -5.02 -2.35
CA SER A 74 -7.42 -3.83 -3.05
C SER A 74 -6.29 -3.29 -3.90
N GLY A 75 -6.59 -2.85 -5.11
CA GLY A 75 -5.58 -2.27 -5.98
C GLY A 75 -6.17 -1.29 -6.99
N LYS A 76 -5.35 -0.36 -7.45
CA LYS A 76 -5.70 0.67 -8.43
C LYS A 76 -4.49 0.94 -9.32
N VAL A 77 -4.71 1.00 -10.64
CA VAL A 77 -3.73 1.57 -11.57
C VAL A 77 -3.87 3.08 -11.49
N SER A 78 -2.76 3.77 -11.21
CA SER A 78 -2.72 5.21 -11.03
C SER A 78 -1.77 5.87 -12.04
N GLU A 79 -2.21 6.95 -12.66
CA GLU A 79 -1.40 7.71 -13.62
C GLU A 79 -0.66 8.87 -12.97
N THR A 80 -1.17 9.37 -11.84
CA THR A 80 -0.60 10.52 -11.11
C THR A 80 -0.33 10.21 -9.64
N LEU A 81 0.50 11.03 -9.00
CA LEU A 81 0.77 10.92 -7.56
C LEU A 81 -0.46 11.31 -6.73
N GLU A 82 -1.33 12.17 -7.26
CA GLU A 82 -2.60 12.53 -6.64
C GLU A 82 -3.51 11.31 -6.55
N GLU A 83 -3.63 10.52 -7.62
CA GLU A 83 -4.43 9.28 -7.60
C GLU A 83 -3.86 8.23 -6.64
N VAL A 84 -2.53 8.19 -6.47
CA VAL A 84 -1.85 7.36 -5.46
C VAL A 84 -2.23 7.83 -4.05
N LYS A 85 -2.22 9.15 -3.81
CA LYS A 85 -2.62 9.76 -2.54
C LYS A 85 -4.09 9.54 -2.22
N GLU A 86 -4.97 9.66 -3.22
CA GLU A 86 -6.40 9.35 -3.08
C GLU A 86 -6.65 7.89 -2.70
N PHE A 87 -5.90 6.95 -3.28
CA PHE A 87 -6.09 5.52 -3.01
C PHE A 87 -5.66 5.14 -1.59
N PHE A 88 -4.45 5.53 -1.19
CA PHE A 88 -3.90 5.16 0.13
C PHE A 88 -4.37 6.09 1.26
N GLY A 89 -4.81 7.31 0.94
CA GLY A 89 -5.18 8.35 1.90
C GLY A 89 -3.99 8.86 2.74
N HIS A 90 -4.27 9.64 3.77
CA HIS A 90 -3.25 10.41 4.51
C HIS A 90 -2.94 9.87 5.92
N ARG A 91 -3.16 8.56 6.14
CA ARG A 91 -2.91 7.92 7.45
C ARG A 91 -1.41 7.69 7.67
N TRP A 92 -1.02 7.44 8.92
CA TRP A 92 0.39 7.22 9.31
C TRP A 92 1.11 6.19 8.43
N LEU A 93 0.47 5.04 8.16
CA LEU A 93 1.04 3.98 7.33
C LEU A 93 1.23 4.42 5.87
N SER A 94 0.29 5.22 5.34
CA SER A 94 0.38 5.79 4.00
C SER A 94 1.54 6.80 3.93
N LYS A 95 1.74 7.59 5.00
CA LYS A 95 2.87 8.53 5.07
C LYS A 95 4.22 7.83 5.17
N GLU A 96 4.31 6.68 5.84
CA GLU A 96 5.52 5.84 5.81
C GLU A 96 5.81 5.34 4.39
N LEU A 97 4.78 4.87 3.66
CA LEU A 97 4.90 4.48 2.26
C LEU A 97 5.39 5.64 1.38
N TYR A 98 4.85 6.85 1.58
CA TYR A 98 5.24 8.03 0.81
C TYR A 98 6.67 8.47 1.11
N ALA A 99 7.09 8.42 2.38
CA ALA A 99 8.46 8.74 2.78
C ALA A 99 9.47 7.80 2.10
N GLU A 100 9.20 6.50 2.07
CA GLU A 100 10.05 5.54 1.35
C GLU A 100 10.02 5.78 -0.17
N ALA A 101 8.87 6.11 -0.73
CA ALA A 101 8.72 6.43 -2.16
C ALA A 101 9.24 7.81 -2.56
N SER A 102 9.72 8.63 -1.61
CA SER A 102 10.07 10.04 -1.83
C SER A 102 8.92 10.86 -2.45
N ILE A 103 7.70 10.65 -1.95
CA ILE A 103 6.48 11.36 -2.35
C ILE A 103 6.10 12.36 -1.25
N ASP A 104 5.86 13.62 -1.63
CA ASP A 104 5.38 14.64 -0.71
C ASP A 104 3.85 14.57 -0.53
N ASP A 105 3.43 14.36 0.72
CA ASP A 105 2.04 14.40 1.17
C ASP A 105 1.76 15.69 1.95
N VAL A 106 1.79 16.82 1.23
CA VAL A 106 1.59 18.17 1.77
C VAL A 106 0.53 18.91 0.98
N VAL A 107 -0.12 19.87 1.65
CA VAL A 107 -1.00 20.87 1.05
C VAL A 107 -0.37 22.22 1.33
N GLU A 108 -0.05 22.96 0.28
CA GLU A 108 0.45 24.34 0.40
C GLU A 108 -0.74 25.27 0.72
N VAL A 109 -0.53 26.18 1.68
CA VAL A 109 -1.51 27.19 2.10
C VAL A 109 -0.87 28.57 2.06
N GLU A 110 -1.63 29.57 1.61
CA GLU A 110 -1.21 30.99 1.54
C GLU A 110 -1.42 31.74 2.87
#